data_AF-A0A8X6F0U7-F1
#
_entry.id   AF-A0A8X6F0U7-F1
#
_cell.length_a   1.000
_cell.length_b   1.000
_cell.length_c   1.000
_cell.angle_alpha   90.00
_cell.angle_beta   90.00
_cell.angle_gamma   90.00
#
_symmetry.space_group_name_H-M   'P 1'
#
loop_
_entity.id
_entity.type
_entity.pdbx_description
1 polymer ?
#
loop_
_entity_poly.entity_id
_entity_poly.type
_entity_poly.pdbx_seq_one_letter_code
_entity_poly.pdbx_strand_id
1 'polypeptide(L)'
;MIAGLFLAIANKVLNQLGMPSPPRSAAASFDVELHFEQNYNITDLLSYVSSNIPKLTLKQKGIYDQIMQIINSGVGKIFLGAPGGTGKIFLIKLILAN
;
A
#
# COMPACT_ATOMS: atom_id res chain seq x y z
N MET A 1 -15.75 12.29 -10.15
CA MET A 1 -14.73 12.31 -9.09
C MET A 1 -13.46 11.63 -9.63
N ILE A 2 -12.80 12.27 -10.61
CA ILE A 2 -11.65 11.75 -11.40
C ILE A 2 -10.47 12.75 -11.37
N ALA A 3 -10.55 13.79 -10.53
CA ALA A 3 -9.61 14.92 -10.60
C ALA A 3 -8.24 14.66 -9.95
N GLY A 4 -8.09 13.66 -9.07
CA GLY A 4 -6.81 13.36 -8.40
C GLY A 4 -5.81 12.53 -9.22
N LEU A 5 -6.28 11.81 -10.24
CA LEU A 5 -5.42 10.91 -11.05
C LEU A 5 -4.39 11.67 -11.92
N PHE A 6 -4.56 12.99 -12.06
CA PHE A 6 -3.76 13.81 -12.98
C PHE A 6 -2.56 14.53 -12.34
N LEU A 7 -2.30 14.42 -11.03
CA LEU A 7 -1.26 15.25 -10.39
C LEU A 7 -0.02 14.50 -9.89
N ALA A 8 -0.15 13.20 -9.63
CA ALA A 8 1.01 12.33 -9.37
C ALA A 8 0.83 10.98 -10.03
N ILE A 9 1.90 10.52 -10.69
CA ILE A 9 2.02 9.16 -11.19
C ILE A 9 3.19 8.52 -10.45
N ALA A 10 2.97 7.34 -9.86
CA ALA A 10 3.99 6.60 -9.13
C ALA A 10 4.69 7.43 -8.02
N ASN A 11 3.91 8.18 -7.23
CA ASN A 11 4.39 9.06 -6.15
C ASN A 11 5.35 10.17 -6.60
N LYS A 12 5.42 10.46 -7.90
CA LYS A 12 6.18 11.57 -8.45
C LYS A 12 5.21 12.63 -8.97
N VAL A 13 5.51 13.89 -8.63
CA VAL A 13 4.77 15.01 -9.22
C VAL A 13 5.09 15.11 -10.70
N LEU A 14 4.14 15.59 -11.50
CA LEU A 14 4.29 15.71 -12.95
C LEU A 14 5.59 16.42 -13.39
N ASN A 15 6.03 17.43 -12.66
CA ASN A 15 7.29 18.14 -12.95
C ASN A 15 8.53 17.22 -12.86
N GLN A 16 8.54 16.28 -11.91
CA GLN A 16 9.61 15.27 -11.78
C GLN A 16 9.58 14.24 -12.92
N LEU A 17 8.49 14.20 -13.67
CA LEU A 17 8.30 13.35 -14.85
C LEU A 17 8.46 14.14 -16.16
N GLY A 18 8.88 15.41 -16.10
CA GLY A 18 9.04 16.29 -17.27
C GLY A 18 7.72 16.81 -17.84
N MET A 19 6.62 16.73 -17.08
CA MET A 19 5.30 17.21 -17.47
C MET A 19 4.96 18.53 -16.76
N PRO A 20 4.22 19.45 -17.41
CA PRO A 20 3.84 20.70 -16.78
C PRO A 20 2.92 20.45 -15.58
N SER A 21 3.33 20.97 -14.41
CA SER A 21 2.51 20.89 -13.19
C SER A 21 1.33 21.86 -13.30
N PRO A 22 0.13 21.47 -12.84
CA PRO A 22 -1.00 22.39 -12.73
C PRO A 22 -0.71 23.54 -11.75
N PRO A 23 -1.45 24.66 -11.85
CA PRO A 23 -1.21 25.87 -11.06
C PRO A 23 -1.21 25.61 -9.55
N ARG A 24 -0.46 26.41 -8.79
CA ARG A 24 -0.11 26.21 -7.36
C ARG A 24 -1.31 25.90 -6.43
N SER A 25 -2.52 26.33 -6.77
CA SER A 25 -3.77 25.97 -6.05
C SER A 25 -4.13 24.47 -6.16
N ALA A 26 -3.88 23.85 -7.33
CA ALA A 26 -4.06 22.42 -7.54
C ALA A 26 -2.97 21.59 -6.80
N ALA A 27 -1.75 22.11 -6.71
CA ALA A 27 -0.66 21.45 -5.97
C ALA A 27 -0.92 21.42 -4.44
N ALA A 28 -1.49 22.50 -3.88
CA ALA A 28 -1.84 22.55 -2.46
C ALA A 28 -3.02 21.63 -2.09
N SER A 29 -3.96 21.42 -3.01
CA SER A 29 -5.07 20.47 -2.79
C SER A 29 -4.61 19.01 -2.85
N PHE A 30 -3.59 18.68 -3.65
CA PHE A 30 -3.00 17.34 -3.69
C PHE A 30 -2.34 16.93 -2.37
N ASP A 31 -1.59 17.84 -1.76
CA ASP A 31 -0.93 17.57 -0.48
C ASP A 31 -1.97 17.23 0.59
N VAL A 32 -3.07 17.98 0.62
CA VAL A 32 -4.21 17.72 1.52
C VAL A 32 -4.86 16.37 1.24
N GLU A 33 -5.12 16.03 -0.03
CA GLU A 33 -5.79 14.77 -0.41
C GLU A 33 -4.91 13.55 -0.10
N LEU A 34 -3.60 13.65 -0.37
CA LEU A 34 -2.61 12.63 0.01
C LEU A 34 -2.53 12.46 1.53
N HIS A 35 -2.51 13.57 2.27
CA HIS A 35 -2.55 13.52 3.73
C HIS A 35 -3.82 12.83 4.24
N PHE A 36 -4.97 13.03 3.62
CA PHE A 36 -6.21 12.32 3.97
C PHE A 36 -6.15 10.84 3.60
N GLU A 37 -5.61 10.48 2.44
CA GLU A 37 -5.45 9.08 2.04
C GLU A 37 -4.49 8.31 2.95
N GLN A 38 -3.46 8.98 3.48
CA GLN A 38 -2.45 8.39 4.36
C GLN A 38 -2.79 8.52 5.85
N ASN A 39 -3.88 9.21 6.22
CA ASN A 39 -4.31 9.40 7.61
C ASN A 39 -4.97 8.13 8.17
N TYR A 40 -4.27 7.01 8.12
CA TYR A 40 -4.73 5.75 8.67
C TYR A 40 -4.65 5.77 10.20
N ASN A 41 -5.68 5.25 10.85
CA ASN A 41 -5.64 5.02 12.29
C ASN A 41 -4.71 3.85 12.60
N ILE A 42 -3.52 4.15 13.11
CA ILE A 42 -2.50 3.15 13.48
C ILE A 42 -3.05 2.12 14.48
N THR A 43 -3.92 2.53 15.40
CA THR A 43 -4.52 1.62 16.39
C THR A 43 -5.41 0.57 15.71
N ASP A 44 -6.22 1.01 14.74
CA ASP A 44 -7.10 0.12 14.00
C ASP A 44 -6.29 -0.83 13.11
N LEU A 45 -5.19 -0.35 12.51
CA LEU A 45 -4.28 -1.19 11.73
C LEU A 45 -3.61 -2.26 12.61
N LEU A 46 -3.08 -1.91 13.78
CA LEU A 46 -2.49 -2.86 14.71
C LEU A 46 -3.52 -3.89 15.23
N SER A 47 -4.74 -3.44 15.54
CA SER A 47 -5.85 -4.31 15.90
C SER A 47 -6.23 -5.27 14.76
N TYR A 48 -6.25 -4.75 13.53
CA TYR A 48 -6.49 -5.55 12.34
C TYR A 48 -5.41 -6.62 12.15
N VAL A 49 -4.13 -6.26 12.23
CA VAL A 49 -3.02 -7.21 12.07
C VAL A 49 -3.08 -8.30 13.13
N SER A 50 -3.15 -7.91 14.40
CA SER A 50 -3.19 -8.85 15.54
C SER A 50 -4.37 -9.82 15.47
N SER A 51 -5.53 -9.36 14.99
CA SER A 51 -6.74 -10.19 14.85
C SER A 51 -6.74 -11.09 13.63
N ASN A 52 -5.94 -10.80 12.60
CA ASN A 52 -5.98 -11.51 11.32
C ASN A 52 -4.77 -12.41 11.06
N ILE A 53 -3.62 -12.18 11.71
CA ILE A 53 -2.49 -13.12 11.68
C ILE A 53 -2.91 -14.54 12.10
N PRO A 54 -3.69 -14.74 13.19
CA PRO A 54 -4.11 -16.09 13.61
C PRO A 54 -5.05 -16.79 12.62
N LYS A 55 -5.68 -16.05 11.70
CA LYS A 55 -6.60 -16.61 10.67
C LYS A 55 -5.86 -17.13 9.44
N LEU A 56 -4.55 -16.89 9.34
CA LEU A 56 -3.75 -17.42 8.25
C LEU A 56 -3.68 -18.93 8.35
N THR A 57 -3.91 -19.60 7.21
CA THR A 57 -3.55 -21.02 7.09
C THR A 57 -2.04 -21.19 7.24
N LEU A 58 -1.58 -22.39 7.60
CA LEU A 58 -0.15 -22.68 7.76
C LEU A 58 0.68 -22.30 6.52
N LYS A 59 0.13 -22.55 5.31
CA LYS A 59 0.76 -22.15 4.05
C LYS A 59 0.83 -20.63 3.89
N GLN A 60 -0.26 -19.92 4.16
CA GLN A 60 -0.28 -18.46 4.06
C GLN A 60 0.63 -17.80 5.10
N LYS A 61 0.73 -18.36 6.31
CA LYS A 61 1.64 -17.87 7.36
C LYS A 61 3.10 -17.99 6.92
N GLY A 62 3.49 -19.14 6.36
CA GLY A 62 4.85 -19.30 5.82
C GLY A 62 5.19 -18.29 4.72
N ILE A 63 4.23 -17.99 3.83
CA ILE A 63 4.40 -16.96 2.79
C ILE A 63 4.49 -15.56 3.41
N TYR A 64 3.62 -15.23 4.36
CA TYR A 64 3.62 -13.95 5.07
C TYR A 64 4.96 -13.69 5.75
N ASP A 65 5.50 -14.70 6.46
CA ASP A 65 6.77 -14.57 7.18
C ASP A 65 7.96 -14.33 6.24
N GLN A 66 8.00 -15.03 5.10
CA GLN A 66 9.02 -14.80 4.07
C GLN A 66 8.93 -13.38 3.49
N ILE A 67 7.72 -12.89 3.25
CA ILE A 67 7.51 -11.53 2.74
C ILE A 67 8.01 -10.50 3.76
N MET A 68 7.64 -10.67 5.03
CA MET A 68 8.08 -9.74 6.09
C MET A 68 9.60 -9.75 6.25
N GLN A 69 10.25 -10.91 6.13
CA GLN A 69 11.72 -10.97 6.13
C GLN A 69 12.34 -10.18 4.97
N ILE A 70 11.81 -10.32 3.76
CA ILE A 70 12.31 -9.58 2.58
C ILE A 70 12.09 -8.08 2.75
N ILE A 71 10.91 -7.66 3.22
CA ILE A 71 10.60 -6.24 3.49
C ILE A 71 11.60 -5.69 4.52
N ASN A 72 11.80 -6.39 5.64
CA ASN A 72 12.72 -5.96 6.70
C ASN A 72 14.18 -5.92 6.24
N SER A 73 14.57 -6.77 5.28
CA SER A 73 15.91 -6.74 4.70
C SER A 73 16.13 -5.56 3.75
N GLY A 74 15.06 -4.90 3.28
CA GLY A 74 15.10 -3.80 2.32
C GLY A 74 15.57 -4.20 0.91
N VAL A 75 15.85 -5.48 0.67
CA VAL A 75 16.40 -5.98 -0.60
C VAL A 75 15.58 -7.16 -1.10
N GLY A 76 14.97 -7.01 -2.27
CA GLY A 76 14.27 -8.10 -2.94
C GLY A 76 13.03 -7.66 -3.72
N LYS A 77 12.45 -8.62 -4.45
CA LYS A 77 11.17 -8.46 -5.15
C LYS A 77 10.37 -9.74 -5.00
N ILE A 78 9.06 -9.62 -4.83
CA ILE A 78 8.16 -10.75 -4.59
C ILE A 78 7.01 -10.72 -5.58
N PHE A 79 6.69 -11.87 -6.14
CA PHE A 79 5.51 -12.07 -6.97
C PHE A 79 4.57 -13.06 -6.29
N LEU A 80 3.36 -12.60 -5.93
CA LEU A 80 2.37 -13.43 -5.25
C LEU A 80 1.49 -14.19 -6.27
N GLY A 81 2.01 -15.31 -6.79
CA GLY A 81 1.29 -16.21 -7.71
C GLY A 81 0.38 -17.20 -6.95
N ALA A 82 -0.92 -17.20 -7.26
CA ALA A 82 -1.87 -18.20 -6.79
C ALA A 82 -3.21 -18.12 -7.55
N PRO A 83 -3.99 -19.22 -7.61
CA PRO A 83 -5.34 -19.23 -8.17
C PRO A 83 -6.34 -18.36 -7.40
N GLY A 84 -7.52 -18.15 -7.98
CA GLY A 84 -8.66 -17.54 -7.29
C GLY A 84 -9.04 -18.31 -6.01
N GLY A 85 -9.55 -17.60 -5.00
CA GLY A 85 -9.99 -18.21 -3.73
C GLY A 85 -8.89 -18.55 -2.72
N THR A 86 -7.60 -18.41 -3.08
CA THR A 86 -6.47 -18.74 -2.19
C THR A 86 -6.15 -17.67 -1.12
N GLY A 87 -6.93 -16.59 -1.05
CA GLY A 87 -6.74 -15.54 -0.05
C GLY A 87 -5.57 -14.59 -0.33
N LYS A 88 -5.13 -14.45 -1.59
CA LYS A 88 -4.06 -13.49 -1.94
C LYS A 88 -4.35 -12.05 -1.55
N ILE A 89 -5.59 -11.60 -1.77
CA ILE A 89 -6.03 -10.27 -1.36
C ILE A 89 -5.96 -10.12 0.16
N PHE A 90 -6.30 -11.17 0.91
CA PHE A 90 -6.20 -11.16 2.36
C PHE A 90 -4.76 -11.00 2.82
N LEU A 91 -3.81 -11.75 2.23
CA LEU A 91 -2.38 -11.59 2.49
C LEU A 91 -1.88 -10.18 2.17
N ILE A 92 -2.23 -9.62 1.00
CA ILE A 92 -1.81 -8.28 0.59
C ILE A 92 -2.32 -7.22 1.58
N LYS A 93 -3.60 -7.30 1.98
CA LYS A 93 -4.18 -6.38 2.96
C LYS A 93 -3.46 -6.47 4.31
N LEU A 94 -3.11 -7.67 4.74
CA LEU A 94 -2.39 -7.88 6.00
C LEU A 94 -0.98 -7.31 5.96
N ILE A 95 -0.28 -7.42 4.83
CA ILE A 95 1.07 -6.86 4.64
C ILE A 95 1.04 -5.33 4.61
N LEU A 96 0.04 -4.74 3.94
CA LEU A 96 -0.09 -3.27 3.84
C LEU A 96 -0.53 -2.60 5.15
N ALA A 97 -1.13 -3.35 6.07
CA ALA A 97 -1.55 -2.87 7.38
C ALA A 97 -0.43 -2.88 8.43
N ASN A 98 0.79 -3.28 8.03
CA ASN A 98 1.90 -3.60 8.92
C ASN A 98 3.05 -2.58 8.83
#